data_AF-K9FNM7-F1
#
_entry.id   AF-K9FNM7-F1
#
_cell.length_a   1.000
_cell.length_b   1.000
_cell.length_c   1.000
_cell.angle_alpha   90.00
_cell.angle_beta   90.00
_cell.angle_gamma   90.00
#
_symmetry.space_group_name_H-M   'P 1'
#
loop_
_entity.id
_entity.type
_entity.pdbx_description
1 polymer ?
#
loop_
_entity_poly.entity_id
_entity_poly.type
_entity_poly.pdbx_seq_one_letter_code
_entity_poly.pdbx_strand_id
1 'polypeptide(L)'
;MHLQIPGAPGPQNNPNQTHTPIATPIPSHAFKMSTTLQARTTYRALLRELPRRSLKTPSPLHQRLRTLFRSVPATSSLQSESQSNALPFSIPKTEEERILRVQEADQFARYARAQRVYSELLERYNPGMSMDEEEKIRLTARRVGFDLPELHVPRKE
;
A
#
# COMPACT_ATOMS: atom_id res chain seq x y z
N MET A 1 -45.52 -24.03 -48.43
CA MET A 1 -45.21 -24.15 -46.98
C MET A 1 -44.35 -22.97 -46.60
N HIS A 2 -44.99 -21.97 -46.00
CA HIS A 2 -44.44 -20.71 -45.53
C HIS A 2 -43.73 -20.98 -44.19
N LEU A 3 -42.45 -20.60 -44.04
CA LEU A 3 -41.82 -20.49 -42.71
C LEU A 3 -41.45 -19.03 -42.48
N GLN A 4 -42.38 -18.32 -41.86
CA GLN A 4 -42.20 -16.98 -41.30
C GLN A 4 -41.39 -17.11 -40.01
N ILE A 5 -40.19 -16.53 -39.98
CA ILE A 5 -39.38 -16.39 -38.76
C ILE A 5 -39.82 -15.10 -38.06
N PRO A 6 -40.23 -15.11 -36.77
CA PRO A 6 -40.53 -13.86 -36.07
C PRO A 6 -39.23 -13.12 -35.74
N GLY A 7 -39.13 -11.87 -36.22
CA GLY A 7 -38.02 -10.97 -35.99
C GLY A 7 -37.85 -10.62 -34.51
N ALA A 8 -36.59 -10.62 -34.05
CA ALA A 8 -36.19 -10.16 -32.74
C ALA A 8 -36.35 -8.63 -32.63
N PRO A 9 -36.83 -8.09 -31.50
CA PRO A 9 -36.87 -6.65 -31.28
C PRO A 9 -35.44 -6.13 -31.08
N GLY A 10 -35.00 -5.23 -31.97
CA GLY A 10 -33.74 -4.50 -31.83
C GLY A 10 -33.72 -3.60 -30.58
N PRO A 11 -32.53 -3.24 -30.07
CA PRO A 11 -32.42 -2.37 -28.91
C PRO A 11 -32.95 -0.97 -29.23
N GLN A 12 -33.94 -0.53 -28.47
CA GLN A 12 -34.45 0.84 -28.52
C GLN A 12 -33.35 1.80 -28.04
N ASN A 13 -32.78 2.56 -28.98
CA ASN A 13 -31.87 3.65 -28.69
C ASN A 13 -32.69 4.88 -28.25
N ASN A 14 -32.75 5.11 -26.94
CA ASN A 14 -33.43 6.26 -26.35
C ASN A 14 -32.41 7.39 -26.12
N PRO A 15 -32.47 8.53 -26.84
CA PRO A 15 -31.42 9.55 -26.84
C PRO A 15 -31.37 10.48 -25.61
N ASN A 16 -32.15 10.22 -24.55
CA ASN A 16 -32.18 11.05 -23.34
C ASN A 16 -31.52 10.37 -22.13
N GLN A 17 -30.28 9.91 -22.27
CA GLN A 17 -29.42 9.60 -21.12
C GLN A 17 -28.58 10.82 -20.79
N THR A 18 -29.15 11.75 -20.01
CA THR A 18 -28.36 12.72 -19.26
C THR A 18 -27.55 11.94 -18.22
N HIS A 19 -26.23 11.87 -18.43
CA HIS A 19 -25.28 11.36 -17.44
C HIS A 19 -25.33 12.24 -16.19
N THR A 20 -26.14 11.87 -15.21
CA THR A 20 -25.93 12.34 -13.85
C THR A 20 -24.72 11.59 -13.31
N PRO A 21 -23.67 12.26 -12.80
CA PRO A 21 -22.65 11.55 -12.05
C PRO A 21 -23.34 10.97 -10.82
N ILE A 22 -23.47 9.65 -10.75
CA ILE A 22 -23.77 8.94 -9.51
C ILE A 22 -22.60 9.24 -8.58
N ALA A 23 -22.69 10.33 -7.85
CA ALA A 23 -21.95 10.52 -6.64
C ALA A 23 -22.50 9.49 -5.66
N THR A 24 -21.95 8.28 -5.68
CA THR A 24 -22.07 7.39 -4.53
C THR A 24 -21.49 8.16 -3.35
N PRO A 25 -22.30 8.57 -2.36
CA PRO A 25 -21.72 9.03 -1.10
C PRO A 25 -21.01 7.82 -0.53
N ILE A 26 -19.67 7.86 -0.51
CA ILE A 26 -18.87 6.94 0.28
C ILE A 26 -19.49 7.02 1.68
N PRO A 27 -20.06 5.93 2.23
CA PRO A 27 -20.65 5.99 3.55
C PRO A 27 -19.51 6.31 4.53
N SER A 28 -19.47 7.55 4.98
CA SER A 28 -18.71 8.05 6.11
C SER A 28 -19.30 7.49 7.40
N HIS A 29 -19.50 6.18 7.46
CA HIS A 29 -19.62 5.46 8.73
C HIS A 29 -18.22 5.34 9.28
N ALA A 30 -17.64 6.49 9.64
CA ALA A 30 -16.61 6.55 10.65
C ALA A 30 -17.28 6.03 11.92
N PHE A 31 -17.29 4.71 12.06
CA PHE A 31 -17.53 4.04 13.32
C PHE A 31 -16.58 4.74 14.28
N LYS A 32 -17.14 5.56 15.19
CA LYS A 32 -16.40 6.22 16.25
C LYS A 32 -15.94 5.15 17.23
N MET A 33 -15.11 4.22 16.76
CA MET A 33 -14.30 3.38 17.62
C MET A 33 -13.54 4.35 18.51
N SER A 34 -13.49 4.06 19.81
CA SER A 34 -12.65 4.83 20.72
C SER A 34 -11.28 5.03 20.08
N THR A 35 -10.81 6.28 19.99
CA THR A 35 -9.53 6.63 19.37
C THR A 35 -8.37 5.85 20.02
N THR A 36 -8.54 5.42 21.28
CA THR A 36 -7.63 4.51 22.00
C THR A 36 -7.66 3.08 21.44
N LEU A 37 -8.84 2.56 21.10
CA LEU A 37 -9.01 1.23 20.51
C LEU A 37 -8.44 1.20 19.08
N GLN A 38 -8.74 2.23 18.28
CA GLN A 38 -8.17 2.39 16.94
C GLN A 38 -6.65 2.48 16.99
N ALA A 39 -6.09 3.29 17.89
CA ALA A 39 -4.64 3.38 18.07
C ALA A 39 -4.01 2.02 18.40
N ARG A 40 -4.69 1.17 19.18
CA ARG A 40 -4.19 -0.18 19.51
C ARG A 40 -4.26 -1.14 18.32
N THR A 41 -5.30 -1.08 17.51
CA THR A 41 -5.44 -1.94 16.33
C THR A 41 -4.45 -1.55 15.25
N THR A 42 -4.28 -0.25 14.97
CA THR A 42 -3.31 0.26 13.99
C THR A 42 -1.86 -0.01 14.43
N TYR A 43 -1.52 0.22 15.70
CA TYR A 43 -0.23 -0.16 16.27
C TYR A 43 0.10 -1.64 16.02
N ARG A 44 -0.85 -2.55 16.29
CA ARG A 44 -0.65 -3.99 16.06
C ARG A 44 -0.55 -4.35 14.58
N ALA A 45 -1.24 -3.62 13.71
CA ALA A 45 -1.12 -3.81 12.26
C ALA A 45 0.30 -3.44 11.81
N LEU A 46 0.81 -2.27 12.20
CA LEU A 46 2.18 -1.83 11.91
C LEU A 46 3.24 -2.82 12.38
N LEU A 47 3.10 -3.34 13.61
CA LEU A 47 4.06 -4.31 14.14
C LEU A 47 4.07 -5.65 13.39
N ARG A 48 2.99 -6.00 12.68
CA ARG A 48 2.96 -7.24 11.88
C ARG A 48 3.65 -7.09 10.54
N GLU A 49 3.72 -5.88 10.01
CA GLU A 49 4.41 -5.56 8.75
C GLU A 49 5.92 -5.38 8.94
N LEU A 50 6.38 -5.13 10.17
CA LEU A 50 7.79 -5.14 10.47
C LEU A 50 8.36 -6.57 10.36
N PRO A 51 9.56 -6.75 9.79
CA PRO A 51 10.24 -8.04 9.76
C PRO A 51 10.25 -8.67 11.16
N ARG A 52 9.67 -9.88 11.28
CA ARG A 52 9.58 -10.60 12.55
C ARG A 52 10.97 -11.02 12.99
N ARG A 53 11.61 -10.17 13.79
CA ARG A 53 12.89 -10.49 14.40
C ARG A 53 12.62 -11.29 15.67
N SER A 54 13.17 -12.50 15.78
CA SER A 54 13.08 -13.32 17.00
C SER A 54 13.99 -12.73 18.09
N LEU A 55 13.64 -11.55 18.61
CA LEU A 55 14.35 -10.95 19.73
C LEU A 55 13.61 -11.29 21.02
N LYS A 56 14.35 -11.76 22.03
CA LYS A 56 13.81 -11.99 23.38
C LYS A 56 13.36 -10.68 24.04
N THR A 57 13.90 -9.55 23.61
CA THR A 57 13.59 -8.20 24.11
C THR A 57 12.98 -7.35 22.99
N PRO A 58 11.94 -6.54 23.27
CA PRO A 58 11.35 -5.66 22.27
C PRO A 58 12.38 -4.62 21.79
N SER A 59 12.46 -4.41 20.47
CA SER A 59 13.38 -3.44 19.86
C SER A 59 13.15 -2.02 20.42
N PRO A 60 14.19 -1.16 20.52
CA PRO A 60 14.04 0.25 20.87
C PRO A 60 13.00 0.99 20.01
N LEU A 61 12.85 0.59 18.75
CA LEU A 61 11.80 1.09 17.84
C LEU A 61 10.40 0.76 18.39
N HIS A 62 10.16 -0.48 18.82
CA HIS A 62 8.88 -0.90 19.37
C HIS A 62 8.53 -0.10 20.63
N GLN A 63 9.53 0.19 21.48
CA GLN A 63 9.35 1.02 22.66
C GLN A 63 8.94 2.45 22.28
N ARG A 64 9.60 3.04 21.28
CA ARG A 64 9.26 4.38 20.77
C ARG A 64 7.86 4.43 20.14
N LEU A 65 7.49 3.45 19.33
CA LEU A 65 6.12 3.38 18.81
C LEU A 65 5.11 3.23 19.93
N ARG A 66 5.40 2.38 20.92
CA ARG A 66 4.52 2.19 22.07
C ARG A 66 4.30 3.49 22.85
N THR A 67 5.33 4.31 23.06
CA THR A 67 5.18 5.60 23.75
C THR A 67 4.31 6.56 22.94
N LEU A 68 4.50 6.64 21.63
CA LEU A 68 3.73 7.54 20.74
C LEU A 68 2.25 7.16 20.62
N PHE A 69 1.92 5.88 20.51
CA PHE A 69 0.52 5.44 20.42
C PHE A 69 -0.18 5.46 21.80
N ARG A 70 0.58 5.45 22.90
CA ARG A 70 0.06 5.54 24.27
C ARG A 70 -0.06 6.98 24.76
N SER A 71 0.69 7.94 24.21
CA SER A 71 0.59 9.33 24.62
C SER A 71 -0.82 9.86 24.37
N VAL A 72 -1.45 10.30 25.45
CA VAL A 72 -2.72 11.02 25.43
C VAL A 72 -2.37 12.50 25.47
N PRO A 73 -2.97 13.36 24.61
CA PRO A 73 -2.75 14.80 24.70
C PRO A 73 -3.16 15.27 26.09
N ALA A 74 -2.20 15.80 26.85
CA ALA A 74 -2.44 16.22 28.22
C ALA A 74 -3.32 17.47 28.22
N THR A 75 -4.52 17.38 28.81
CA THR A 75 -5.34 18.53 29.19
C THR A 75 -4.75 19.18 30.45
N SER A 76 -3.53 19.73 30.38
CA SER A 76 -2.92 20.52 31.46
C SER A 76 -1.81 21.41 30.90
N SER A 77 -2.23 22.62 30.55
CA SER A 77 -1.59 23.93 30.75
C SER A 77 -0.07 24.01 31.05
N LEU A 78 0.53 24.96 30.31
CA LEU A 78 1.77 25.73 30.54
C LEU A 78 3.09 25.15 29.98
N GLN A 79 3.54 25.86 28.94
CA GLN A 79 4.93 26.02 28.46
C GLN A 79 5.55 24.83 27.71
N SER A 80 5.45 24.88 26.37
CA SER A 80 6.65 24.86 25.53
C SER A 80 6.31 25.43 24.14
N GLU A 81 6.35 26.76 24.06
CA GLU A 81 6.54 27.53 22.83
C GLU A 81 7.93 27.17 22.28
N SER A 82 8.02 26.04 21.60
CA SER A 82 9.16 25.71 20.76
C SER A 82 8.58 25.45 19.38
N GLN A 83 8.64 26.50 18.57
CA GLN A 83 8.40 26.54 17.13
C GLN A 83 9.41 25.61 16.42
N SER A 84 9.35 24.30 16.68
CA SER A 84 10.02 23.32 15.84
C SER A 84 9.03 22.94 14.76
N ASN A 85 9.32 23.34 13.51
CA ASN A 85 8.75 22.73 12.31
C ASN A 85 8.65 21.22 12.55
N ALA A 86 7.43 20.73 12.78
CA ALA A 86 7.22 19.42 13.35
C ALA A 86 7.67 18.37 12.32
N LEU A 87 8.76 17.69 12.63
CA LEU A 87 9.15 16.47 11.93
C LEU A 87 7.94 15.50 11.93
N PRO A 88 7.78 14.66 10.89
CA PRO A 88 6.61 13.80 10.66
C PRO A 88 6.31 12.80 11.80
N PHE A 89 7.14 12.74 12.85
CA PHE A 89 7.02 11.82 13.98
C PHE A 89 7.02 12.51 15.36
N SER A 90 6.34 13.65 15.48
CA SER A 90 6.11 14.34 16.76
C SER A 90 4.95 13.74 17.58
N ILE A 91 5.02 13.90 18.90
CA ILE A 91 3.96 13.52 19.84
C ILE A 91 2.75 14.46 19.60
N PRO A 92 1.52 13.94 19.43
CA PRO A 92 0.35 14.79 19.20
C PRO A 92 0.05 15.64 20.44
N LYS A 93 -0.18 16.94 20.24
CA LYS A 93 -0.53 17.89 21.32
C LYS A 93 -2.05 18.00 21.48
N THR A 94 -2.78 17.78 20.38
CA THR A 94 -4.24 17.93 20.30
C THR A 94 -4.91 16.58 19.98
N GLU A 95 -6.16 16.35 20.40
CA GLU A 95 -6.87 15.10 20.07
C GLU A 95 -7.14 14.98 18.57
N GLU A 96 -7.41 16.09 17.87
CA GLU A 96 -7.59 16.09 16.41
C GLU A 96 -6.32 15.62 15.68
N GLU A 97 -5.16 16.13 16.08
CA GLU A 97 -3.86 15.67 15.56
C GLU A 97 -3.67 14.18 15.83
N ARG A 98 -4.04 13.70 17.03
CA ARG A 98 -3.94 12.29 17.39
C ARG A 98 -4.79 11.41 16.47
N ILE A 99 -6.01 11.83 16.16
CA ILE A 99 -6.89 11.13 15.21
C ILE A 99 -6.23 11.06 13.84
N LEU A 100 -5.73 12.18 13.32
CA LEU A 100 -5.05 12.25 12.02
C LEU A 100 -3.83 11.33 11.98
N ARG A 101 -3.00 11.31 13.04
CA ARG A 101 -1.83 10.41 13.13
C ARG A 101 -2.23 8.94 13.13
N VAL A 102 -3.31 8.58 13.82
CA VAL A 102 -3.82 7.20 13.83
C VAL A 102 -4.31 6.80 12.44
N GLN A 103 -4.95 7.71 11.71
CA GLN A 103 -5.39 7.47 10.32
C GLN A 103 -4.21 7.32 9.36
N GLU A 104 -3.22 8.21 9.43
CA GLU A 104 -1.99 8.14 8.65
C GLU A 104 -1.24 6.82 8.89
N ALA A 105 -1.11 6.42 10.16
CA ALA A 105 -0.52 5.15 10.53
C ALA A 105 -1.29 3.94 9.95
N ASP A 106 -2.62 4.01 9.88
CA ASP A 106 -3.43 2.96 9.25
C ASP A 106 -3.22 2.90 7.74
N GLN A 107 -3.13 4.05 7.07
CA GLN A 107 -2.81 4.13 5.65
C GLN A 107 -1.44 3.50 5.37
N PHE A 108 -0.44 3.80 6.21
CA PHE A 108 0.89 3.19 6.09
C PHE A 108 0.85 1.67 6.30
N ALA A 109 0.11 1.18 7.29
CA ALA A 109 -0.05 -0.26 7.51
C ALA A 109 -0.73 -0.97 6.32
N ARG A 110 -1.66 -0.30 5.63
CA ARG A 110 -2.26 -0.81 4.39
C ARG A 110 -1.26 -0.82 3.24
N TYR A 111 -0.49 0.25 3.08
CA TYR A 111 0.56 0.34 2.07
C TYR A 111 1.63 -0.75 2.24
N ALA A 112 2.13 -0.96 3.47
CA ALA A 112 3.13 -1.99 3.74
C ALA A 112 2.62 -3.41 3.39
N ARG A 113 1.35 -3.72 3.71
CA ARG A 113 0.71 -4.97 3.27
C ARG A 113 0.65 -5.09 1.75
N ALA A 114 0.23 -4.02 1.08
CA ALA A 114 0.17 -3.99 -0.37
C ALA A 114 1.55 -4.18 -1.01
N GLN A 115 2.61 -3.60 -0.42
CA GLN A 115 3.98 -3.75 -0.89
C GLN A 115 4.44 -5.20 -0.85
N ARG A 116 4.10 -5.95 0.21
CA ARG A 116 4.40 -7.38 0.30
C ARG A 116 3.70 -8.17 -0.81
N VAL A 117 2.41 -7.95 -0.99
CA VAL A 117 1.63 -8.61 -2.05
C VAL A 117 2.19 -8.25 -3.43
N TYR A 118 2.58 -6.99 -3.63
CA TYR A 118 3.22 -6.54 -4.87
C TYR A 118 4.52 -7.28 -5.14
N SER A 119 5.41 -7.43 -4.15
CA SER A 119 6.64 -8.22 -4.28
C SER A 119 6.34 -9.68 -4.65
N GLU A 120 5.38 -10.31 -3.97
CA GLU A 120 4.96 -11.69 -4.27
C GLU A 120 4.39 -11.84 -5.70
N LEU A 121 3.64 -10.85 -6.18
CA LEU A 121 3.11 -10.82 -7.56
C LEU A 121 4.23 -10.62 -8.58
N LEU A 122 5.17 -9.73 -8.30
CA LEU A 122 6.28 -9.43 -9.17
C LEU A 122 7.16 -10.68 -9.41
N GLU A 123 7.46 -11.42 -8.34
CA GLU A 123 8.21 -12.68 -8.43
C GLU A 123 7.48 -13.75 -9.25
N ARG A 124 6.15 -13.83 -9.14
CA ARG A 124 5.35 -14.85 -9.85
C ARG A 124 5.18 -14.56 -11.33
N TYR A 125 4.88 -13.31 -11.65
CA TYR A 125 4.53 -12.92 -13.02
C TYR A 125 5.74 -12.43 -13.81
N ASN A 126 6.84 -12.07 -13.15
CA ASN A 126 8.10 -11.71 -13.80
C ASN A 126 9.30 -12.50 -13.23
N PRO A 127 9.31 -13.83 -13.37
CA PRO A 127 10.39 -14.69 -12.84
C PRO A 127 11.75 -14.45 -13.52
N GLY A 128 11.76 -13.74 -14.66
CA GLY A 128 12.98 -13.36 -15.38
C GLY A 128 13.42 -11.93 -15.10
N MET A 129 12.84 -11.22 -14.11
CA MET A 129 13.17 -9.82 -13.83
C MET A 129 14.64 -9.62 -13.44
N SER A 130 15.22 -10.59 -12.72
CA SER A 130 16.59 -10.52 -12.23
C SER A 130 17.62 -11.10 -13.22
N MET A 131 17.19 -11.59 -14.39
CA MET A 131 18.09 -12.20 -15.38
C MET A 131 18.30 -11.22 -16.52
N ASP A 132 19.56 -10.90 -16.78
CA ASP A 132 19.92 -9.99 -17.86
C ASP A 132 19.54 -10.58 -19.23
N GLU A 133 19.31 -9.70 -20.20
CA GLU A 133 18.88 -10.12 -21.55
C GLU A 133 19.91 -11.02 -22.22
N GLU A 134 21.19 -10.74 -22.01
CA GLU A 134 22.32 -11.53 -22.53
C GLU A 134 22.29 -12.97 -22.00
N GLU A 135 22.06 -13.14 -20.70
CA GLU A 135 21.94 -14.45 -20.06
C GLU A 135 20.69 -15.21 -20.55
N LYS A 136 19.56 -14.51 -20.75
CA LYS A 136 18.35 -15.09 -21.37
C LYS A 136 18.64 -15.64 -22.77
N ILE A 137 19.32 -14.85 -23.61
CA ILE A 137 19.66 -15.25 -24.99
C ILE A 137 20.59 -16.46 -24.94
N ARG A 138 21.62 -16.44 -24.08
CA ARG A 138 22.57 -17.55 -23.92
C ARG A 138 21.89 -18.85 -23.46
N LEU A 139 20.99 -18.79 -22.48
CA LEU A 139 20.26 -19.98 -22.02
C LEU A 139 19.29 -20.52 -23.08
N THR A 140 18.68 -19.64 -23.86
CA THR A 140 17.79 -20.05 -24.96
C THR A 140 18.58 -20.66 -26.12
N ALA A 141 19.76 -20.11 -26.44
CA ALA A 141 20.69 -20.69 -27.40
C ALA A 141 21.16 -22.09 -26.96
N ARG A 142 21.53 -22.25 -25.68
CA ARG A 142 21.93 -23.55 -25.14
C ARG A 142 20.83 -24.61 -25.20
N ARG A 143 19.56 -24.22 -25.06
CA ARG A 143 18.41 -25.15 -25.22
C ARG A 143 18.39 -25.80 -26.61
N VAL A 144 18.93 -25.15 -27.64
CA VAL A 144 19.02 -25.70 -29.00
C VAL A 144 20.42 -26.23 -29.33
N GLY A 145 21.30 -26.37 -28.33
CA GLY A 145 22.68 -26.82 -28.53
C GLY A 145 23.58 -25.79 -29.20
N PHE A 146 23.19 -24.51 -29.19
CA PHE A 146 23.97 -23.41 -29.76
C PHE A 146 24.67 -22.62 -28.64
N ASP A 147 25.99 -22.51 -28.71
CA ASP A 147 26.74 -21.67 -27.76
C ASP A 147 26.97 -20.28 -28.35
N LEU A 148 26.44 -19.28 -27.65
CA LEU A 148 26.52 -17.87 -28.07
C LEU A 148 27.91 -17.29 -27.78
N PRO A 149 28.56 -16.61 -28.76
CA PRO A 149 29.84 -15.95 -28.53
C PRO A 149 29.71 -14.75 -27.59
N GLU A 150 30.82 -14.38 -26.95
CA GLU A 150 30.85 -13.22 -26.04
C GLU A 150 30.62 -11.92 -26.81
N LEU A 151 29.77 -11.06 -26.24
CA LEU A 151 29.45 -9.76 -26.82
C LEU A 151 30.69 -8.86 -26.73
N HIS A 152 31.06 -8.21 -27.84
CA HIS A 152 32.19 -7.29 -27.85
C HIS A 152 31.90 -6.06 -26.98
N VAL A 153 32.63 -5.93 -25.87
CA VAL A 153 32.55 -4.75 -24.99
C VAL A 153 33.52 -3.69 -25.52
N PRO A 154 33.05 -2.53 -26.02
CA PRO A 154 33.95 -1.48 -26.48
C PRO A 154 34.81 -0.98 -25.32
N ARG A 155 36.12 -0.83 -25.57
CA ARG A 155 37.07 -0.32 -24.59
C ARG A 155 36.67 1.12 -24.25
N LYS A 156 36.32 1.39 -22.99
CA LYS A 156 36.02 2.76 -22.53
C LYS A 156 37.32 3.56 -22.53
N GLU A 157 37.37 4.62 -23.34
CA GLU A 157 38.43 5.65 -23.34
C GLU A 157 38.27 6.61 -22.16
#